data_AF-U6L277-F1
#
_entry.id   AF-U6L277-F1
#
_cell.length_a   1.000
_cell.length_b   1.000
_cell.length_c   1.000
_cell.angle_alpha   90.00
_cell.angle_beta   90.00
_cell.angle_gamma   90.00
#
_symmetry.space_group_name_H-M   'P 1'
#
loop_
_entity.id
_entity.type
_entity.pdbx_description
1 polymer ?
#
loop_
_entity_poly.entity_id
_entity_poly.type
_entity_poly.pdbx_seq_one_letter_code
_entity_poly.pdbx_strand_id
1 'polypeptide(L)'
;FPSRERQRGFDNKRMDCVLSATEECEHFDEFQAQIGVGCSCKKGLKPESPNQDDFSFIRCSSFGVYGVFDGHGPCGHQASDFVHRVLLLLLLSHPLLRSDVCAALRGAFHAVKP
;
A
#
# COMPACT_ATOMS: atom_id res chain seq x y z
N PHE A 1 20.60 11.63 -0.23
CA PHE A 1 19.41 11.03 0.39
C PHE A 1 18.92 11.96 1.48
N PRO A 2 17.72 12.57 1.38
CA PRO A 2 17.26 13.45 2.45
C PRO A 2 17.07 12.61 3.71
N SER A 3 17.54 13.15 4.83
CA SER A 3 17.53 12.50 6.14
C SER A 3 16.13 12.01 6.50
N ARG A 4 15.96 10.69 6.63
CA ARG A 4 14.75 10.07 7.18
C ARG A 4 14.68 10.43 8.67
N GLU A 5 14.09 11.57 9.00
CA GLU A 5 13.72 11.85 10.40
C GLU A 5 12.91 10.67 10.94
N ARG A 6 13.31 10.16 12.12
CA ARG A 6 12.70 9.00 12.76
C ARG A 6 11.25 9.36 13.11
N GLN A 7 10.27 8.58 12.63
CA GLN A 7 8.85 8.79 12.98
C GLN A 7 8.65 8.71 14.49
N ARG A 8 7.96 9.70 15.05
CA ARG A 8 7.55 9.75 16.45
C ARG A 8 6.32 8.89 16.69
N GLY A 9 6.05 8.56 17.95
CA GLY A 9 4.82 7.86 18.32
C GLY A 9 3.59 8.62 17.84
N PHE A 10 2.60 7.88 17.32
CA PHE A 10 1.36 8.36 16.73
C PHE A 10 1.49 9.10 15.39
N ASP A 11 2.70 9.30 14.87
CA ASP A 11 2.88 9.85 13.53
C ASP A 11 2.16 8.96 12.50
N ASN A 12 1.44 9.59 11.57
CA ASN A 12 0.83 8.89 10.46
C ASN A 12 1.91 8.24 9.59
N LYS A 13 1.63 7.03 9.09
CA LYS A 13 2.43 6.38 8.06
C LYS A 13 2.48 7.32 6.85
N ARG A 14 3.70 7.54 6.33
CA ARG A 14 3.87 8.30 5.09
C ARG A 14 3.25 7.53 3.95
N MET A 15 2.46 8.21 3.15
CA MET A 15 1.77 7.63 2.01
C MET A 15 2.36 8.20 0.72
N ASP A 16 2.67 7.32 -0.23
CA ASP A 16 2.86 7.75 -1.61
C ASP A 16 1.49 7.73 -2.28
N CYS A 17 0.92 8.93 -2.42
CA CYS A 17 -0.42 9.10 -2.96
C CYS A 17 -0.32 9.53 -4.43
N VAL A 18 -0.80 8.68 -5.33
CA VAL A 18 -1.07 9.05 -6.72
C VAL A 18 -2.58 9.04 -6.89
N LEU A 19 -3.19 10.22 -6.89
CA LEU A 19 -4.63 10.38 -6.99
C LEU A 19 -5.04 10.37 -8.47
N SER A 20 -5.94 9.46 -8.83
CA SER A 20 -6.75 9.57 -10.04
C SER A 20 -8.12 8.99 -9.74
N ALA A 21 -9.05 9.87 -9.41
CA ALA A 21 -10.46 9.59 -9.52
C ALA A 21 -10.99 10.26 -10.79
N THR A 22 -12.18 9.86 -11.22
CA THR A 22 -12.88 10.38 -12.42
C THR A 22 -13.18 11.89 -12.36
N GLU A 23 -12.87 12.52 -11.23
CA GLU A 23 -12.85 13.95 -10.95
C GLU A 23 -11.52 14.23 -10.21
N GLU A 24 -10.85 15.35 -10.48
CA GLU A 24 -9.55 15.70 -9.88
C GLU A 24 -9.65 15.77 -8.34
N CYS A 25 -9.35 14.68 -7.63
CA CYS A 25 -9.18 14.70 -6.18
C CYS A 25 -7.80 15.26 -5.86
N GLU A 26 -7.74 16.41 -5.20
CA GLU A 26 -6.49 17.00 -4.71
C GLU A 26 -6.08 16.45 -3.34
N HIS A 27 -7.05 15.89 -2.59
CA HIS A 27 -6.85 15.46 -1.22
C HIS A 27 -7.24 14.00 -0.97
N PHE A 28 -6.46 13.33 -0.12
CA PHE A 28 -6.65 11.92 0.20
C PHE A 28 -7.98 11.66 0.95
N ASP A 29 -8.40 12.56 1.83
CA ASP A 29 -9.66 12.44 2.58
C ASP A 29 -10.89 12.46 1.65
N GLU A 30 -10.85 13.27 0.60
CA GLU A 30 -11.89 13.32 -0.44
C GLU A 30 -11.93 12.02 -1.24
N PHE A 31 -10.76 11.51 -1.62
CA PHE A 31 -10.64 10.22 -2.29
C PHE A 31 -11.22 9.09 -1.41
N GLN A 32 -10.91 9.06 -0.12
CA GLN A 32 -11.46 8.08 0.84
C GLN A 32 -12.98 8.15 0.92
N ALA A 33 -13.55 9.36 0.98
CA ALA A 33 -15.00 9.56 0.96
C ALA A 33 -15.63 9.07 -0.35
N GLN A 34 -15.01 9.37 -1.50
CA GLN A 34 -15.51 9.00 -2.81
C GLN A 34 -15.51 7.49 -3.05
N ILE A 35 -14.47 6.77 -2.59
CA ILE A 35 -14.41 5.30 -2.70
C ILE A 35 -15.15 4.60 -1.56
N GLY A 36 -15.57 5.32 -0.52
CA GLY A 36 -16.23 4.77 0.66
C GLY A 36 -15.30 3.93 1.54
N VAL A 37 -13.99 4.22 1.56
CA VAL A 37 -12.98 3.44 2.30
C VAL A 37 -12.10 4.36 3.13
N GLY A 38 -12.11 4.13 4.44
CA GLY A 38 -11.23 4.80 5.41
C GLY A 38 -9.99 3.97 5.75
N CYS A 39 -8.91 4.64 6.13
CA CYS A 39 -7.66 4.00 6.58
C CYS A 39 -6.97 4.84 7.65
N SER A 40 -6.30 4.15 8.57
CA SER A 40 -5.39 4.78 9.52
C SER A 40 -4.25 3.82 9.82
N CYS A 41 -3.02 4.27 9.64
CA CYS A 41 -1.83 3.53 10.02
C CYS A 41 -0.90 4.50 10.75
N LYS A 42 -0.62 4.21 12.02
CA LYS A 42 0.12 5.11 12.91
C LYS A 42 1.29 4.39 13.53
N LYS A 43 2.39 5.12 13.72
CA LYS A 43 3.56 4.63 14.43
C LYS A 43 3.20 4.30 15.89
N GLY A 44 3.41 3.05 16.29
CA GLY A 44 3.28 2.63 17.70
C GLY A 44 4.38 3.19 18.60
N LEU A 45 4.30 2.91 19.90
CA LEU A 45 5.18 3.51 20.93
C LEU A 45 6.59 2.91 21.03
N LYS A 46 6.91 1.83 20.31
CA LYS A 46 8.25 1.19 20.35
C LYS A 46 9.33 2.18 19.86
N PRO A 47 10.33 2.57 20.67
CA PRO A 47 11.25 3.66 20.31
C PRO A 47 12.20 3.35 19.16
N GLU A 48 12.74 2.12 19.13
CA GLU A 48 13.76 1.70 18.16
C GLU A 48 13.19 1.04 16.91
N SER A 49 11.92 0.61 16.95
CA SER A 49 11.29 -0.06 15.82
C SER A 49 10.49 0.95 15.01
N PRO A 50 10.73 1.12 13.69
CA PRO A 50 9.87 1.93 12.83
C PRO A 50 8.45 1.34 12.76
N ASN A 51 7.51 2.08 12.15
CA ASN A 51 6.24 1.47 11.78
C ASN A 51 6.51 0.44 10.68
N GLN A 52 6.20 -0.82 10.95
CA GLN A 52 6.49 -1.93 10.03
C GLN A 52 5.29 -2.27 9.14
N ASP A 53 4.12 -1.71 9.43
CA ASP A 53 2.92 -1.89 8.64
C ASP A 53 3.01 -1.02 7.39
N ASP A 54 2.45 -1.50 6.29
CA ASP A 54 2.16 -0.71 5.10
C ASP A 54 0.77 -1.02 4.55
N PHE A 55 0.30 -0.19 3.65
CA PHE A 55 -1.01 -0.37 3.05
C PHE A 55 -1.08 0.26 1.65
N SER A 56 -2.12 -0.07 0.90
CA SER A 56 -2.31 0.49 -0.44
C SER A 56 -3.77 0.51 -0.84
N PHE A 57 -4.14 1.57 -1.55
CA PHE A 57 -5.46 1.78 -2.13
C PHE A 57 -5.31 2.06 -3.62
N ILE A 58 -5.93 1.22 -4.44
CA ILE A 58 -5.97 1.42 -5.88
C ILE A 58 -7.42 1.32 -6.31
N ARG A 59 -7.96 2.40 -6.87
CA ARG A 59 -9.28 2.40 -7.49
C ARG A 59 -9.13 2.46 -9.00
N CYS A 60 -9.48 1.36 -9.67
CA CYS A 60 -9.69 1.35 -11.12
C CYS A 60 -11.16 1.64 -11.43
N SER A 61 -11.47 1.98 -12.69
CA SER A 61 -12.84 2.29 -13.12
C SER A 61 -13.85 1.17 -12.83
N SER A 62 -13.43 -0.09 -12.93
CA SER A 62 -14.31 -1.27 -12.79
C SER A 62 -14.09 -2.07 -11.51
N PHE A 63 -12.97 -1.90 -10.81
CA PHE A 63 -12.66 -2.65 -9.59
C PHE A 63 -11.73 -1.84 -8.66
N GLY A 64 -11.61 -2.27 -7.41
CA GLY A 64 -10.65 -1.70 -6.46
C GLY A 64 -9.72 -2.80 -5.94
N VAL A 65 -8.49 -2.43 -5.62
CA VAL A 65 -7.52 -3.29 -4.95
C VAL A 65 -7.07 -2.59 -3.67
N TYR A 66 -7.20 -3.29 -2.56
CA TYR A 66 -6.90 -2.77 -1.23
C TYR A 66 -6.03 -3.79 -0.51
N GLY A 67 -4.92 -3.35 0.06
CA GLY A 67 -3.96 -4.21 0.73
C GLY A 67 -3.48 -3.63 2.05
N VAL A 68 -3.31 -4.49 3.04
CA VAL A 68 -2.68 -4.21 4.33
C VAL A 68 -1.55 -5.21 4.52
N PHE A 69 -0.37 -4.72 4.86
CA PHE A 69 0.88 -5.46 4.87
C PHE A 69 1.53 -5.34 6.25
N ASP A 70 1.49 -6.42 7.01
CA ASP A 70 2.07 -6.49 8.36
C ASP A 70 3.53 -6.97 8.27
N GLY A 71 4.47 -6.02 8.32
CA GLY A 71 5.90 -6.31 8.25
C GLY A 71 6.44 -6.76 9.61
N HIS A 72 7.20 -7.85 9.64
CA HIS A 72 7.79 -8.39 10.88
C HIS A 72 9.30 -8.55 10.81
N GLY A 73 9.94 -8.57 11.98
CA GLY A 73 11.38 -8.83 12.13
C GLY A 73 12.27 -7.60 11.88
N PRO A 74 13.60 -7.78 11.84
CA PRO A 74 14.55 -6.65 11.77
C PRO A 74 14.33 -5.72 10.57
N CYS A 75 13.94 -6.30 9.43
CA CYS A 75 13.73 -5.60 8.16
C CYS A 75 12.25 -5.53 7.76
N GLY A 76 11.31 -5.77 8.69
CA GLY A 76 9.88 -5.87 8.37
C GLY A 76 9.31 -4.66 7.64
N HIS A 77 9.76 -3.46 7.99
CA HIS A 77 9.35 -2.21 7.33
C HIS A 77 9.86 -2.07 5.88
N GLN A 78 10.98 -2.72 5.54
CA GLN A 78 11.49 -2.74 4.16
C GLN A 78 10.75 -3.79 3.35
N ALA A 79 10.44 -4.94 3.96
CA ALA A 79 9.67 -5.98 3.31
C ALA A 79 8.24 -5.51 2.99
N SER A 80 7.55 -4.88 3.94
CA SER A 80 6.21 -4.34 3.70
C SER A 80 6.23 -3.22 2.65
N ASP A 81 7.14 -2.24 2.75
CA ASP A 81 7.37 -1.16 1.76
C ASP A 81 7.62 -1.72 0.34
N PHE A 82 8.42 -2.77 0.21
CA PHE A 82 8.68 -3.41 -1.08
C PHE A 82 7.44 -4.14 -1.61
N VAL A 83 6.83 -4.99 -0.79
CA VAL A 83 5.72 -5.87 -1.22
C VAL A 83 4.51 -5.05 -1.63
N HIS A 84 4.12 -4.01 -0.87
CA HIS A 84 2.91 -3.26 -1.22
C HIS A 84 2.99 -2.59 -2.60
N ARG A 85 4.19 -2.18 -3.02
CA ARG A 85 4.44 -1.58 -4.34
C ARG A 85 4.52 -2.63 -5.44
N VAL A 86 5.41 -3.61 -5.25
CA VAL A 86 5.77 -4.57 -6.30
C VAL A 86 4.64 -5.56 -6.53
N LEU A 87 3.98 -6.04 -5.47
CA LEU A 87 2.84 -6.95 -5.61
C LEU A 87 1.72 -6.31 -6.43
N LEU A 88 1.38 -5.05 -6.13
CA LEU A 88 0.29 -4.36 -6.82
C LEU A 88 0.65 -4.04 -8.26
N LEU A 89 1.90 -3.63 -8.53
CA LEU A 89 2.38 -3.43 -9.90
C LEU A 89 2.25 -4.72 -10.73
N LEU A 90 2.69 -5.85 -10.17
CA LEU A 90 2.64 -7.15 -10.84
C LEU A 90 1.21 -7.64 -11.03
N LEU A 91 0.34 -7.46 -10.03
CA LEU A 91 -1.06 -7.82 -10.11
C LEU A 91 -1.80 -7.02 -11.19
N LEU A 92 -1.63 -5.69 -11.20
CA LEU A 92 -2.26 -4.80 -12.18
C LEU A 92 -1.77 -5.03 -13.60
N SER A 93 -0.53 -5.49 -13.76
CA SER A 93 0.07 -5.82 -15.05
C SER A 93 -0.19 -7.27 -15.48
N HIS A 94 -0.86 -8.07 -14.64
CA HIS A 94 -1.04 -9.50 -14.91
C HIS A 94 -2.07 -9.73 -16.03
N PRO A 95 -1.75 -10.48 -17.10
CA PRO A 95 -2.64 -10.64 -18.26
C PRO A 95 -3.97 -11.30 -17.91
N LEU A 96 -3.97 -12.17 -16.88
CA LEU A 96 -5.18 -12.87 -16.42
C LEU A 96 -6.02 -12.07 -15.41
N LEU A 97 -5.66 -10.84 -15.02
CA LEU A 97 -6.37 -10.11 -13.96
C LEU A 97 -7.88 -10.03 -14.20
N ARG A 98 -8.30 -9.81 -15.46
CA ARG A 98 -9.72 -9.66 -15.84
C ARG A 98 -10.46 -10.98 -16.09
N SER A 99 -9.74 -12.07 -16.36
CA SER A 99 -10.33 -13.35 -16.76
C SER A 99 -10.23 -14.43 -15.68
N ASP A 100 -9.16 -14.40 -14.87
CA ASP A 100 -8.91 -15.31 -13.76
C ASP A 100 -8.08 -14.59 -12.68
N VAL A 101 -8.79 -13.89 -11.79
CA VAL A 101 -8.19 -13.13 -10.69
C VAL A 101 -7.41 -14.03 -9.73
N CYS A 102 -7.84 -15.28 -9.54
CA CYS A 102 -7.17 -16.23 -8.67
C CYS A 102 -5.79 -16.61 -9.22
N ALA A 103 -5.71 -16.89 -10.53
CA ALA A 103 -4.43 -17.12 -11.19
C ALA A 103 -3.55 -15.87 -11.19
N ALA A 104 -4.13 -14.68 -11.42
CA ALA A 104 -3.40 -13.42 -11.40
C ALA A 104 -2.79 -13.11 -10.03
N LEU A 105 -3.56 -13.27 -8.95
CA LEU A 105 -3.08 -13.12 -7.58
C LEU A 105 -1.94 -14.11 -7.30
N ARG A 106 -2.14 -15.41 -7.53
CA ARG A 106 -1.09 -16.41 -7.31
C ARG A 106 0.17 -16.11 -8.13
N GLY A 107 0.02 -15.72 -9.39
CA GLY A 107 1.13 -15.36 -10.27
C GLY A 107 1.89 -14.14 -9.75
N ALA A 108 1.19 -13.08 -9.37
CA ALA A 108 1.79 -11.88 -8.79
C ALA A 108 2.56 -12.20 -7.50
N PHE A 109 1.99 -12.96 -6.56
CA PHE A 109 2.67 -13.35 -5.33
C PHE A 109 3.93 -14.20 -5.58
N HIS A 110 3.92 -15.13 -6.55
CA HIS A 110 5.11 -15.91 -6.91
C HIS A 110 6.20 -15.07 -7.59
N ALA A 111 5.80 -14.03 -8.33
CA ALA A 111 6.70 -13.14 -9.04
C ALA A 111 7.35 -12.09 -8.12
N VAL A 112 6.73 -11.76 -6.98
CA VAL A 112 7.36 -10.95 -5.93
C VAL A 112 8.54 -11.72 -5.34
N LYS A 113 9.76 -11.30 -5.70
CA LYS A 113 11.01 -11.82 -5.15
C LYS A 113 11.82 -10.66 -4.59
N PRO A 114 12.16 -10.66 -3.29
CA PRO A 114 13.03 -9.66 -2.70
C PRO A 114 14.48 -9.77 -3.19
#